data_AF-A0A1H8TFW0-F1
#
_entry.id   AF-A0A1H8TFW0-F1
#
_cell.length_a   1.000
_cell.length_b   1.000
_cell.length_c   1.000
_cell.angle_alpha   90.00
_cell.angle_beta   90.00
_cell.angle_gamma   90.00
#
_symmetry.space_group_name_H-M   'P 1'
#
loop_
_entity.id
_entity.type
_entity.pdbx_description
1 polymer ?
#
loop_
_entity_poly.entity_id
_entity_poly.type
_entity_poly.pdbx_seq_one_letter_code
_entity_poly.pdbx_strand_id
1 'polypeptide(L)'
;MRSLALLLAGGIACCALPLVATAEPLTPIRFRQVLATAKAYAADRTLIFYCIRNDADMVDSNYLVIHVEIQDALNKLKAAGSDSKQNAQLVQAVVANVRYPTAGVNDAAMDAECKAKNVEQSYYTYSGPLVTPLDKRPPFDILK
;
A
#
# COMPACT_ATOMS: atom_id res chain seq x y z
N MET A 1 -4.50 -75.71 -1.35
CA MET A 1 -3.30 -75.31 -0.59
C MET A 1 -2.66 -74.11 -1.29
N ARG A 2 -2.46 -73.00 -0.55
CA ARG A 2 -1.35 -72.01 -0.66
C ARG A 2 -1.08 -71.37 -2.05
N SER A 3 -0.94 -70.06 -2.24
CA SER A 3 -0.76 -68.88 -1.39
C SER A 3 -0.80 -67.63 -2.30
N LEU A 4 -1.14 -66.46 -1.73
CA LEU A 4 -0.56 -65.10 -1.90
C LEU A 4 0.01 -64.73 -3.31
N ALA A 5 -0.23 -63.56 -3.92
CA ALA A 5 -0.37 -62.22 -3.38
C ALA A 5 -0.39 -61.19 -4.54
N LEU A 6 -0.92 -59.98 -4.27
CA LEU A 6 -0.43 -58.65 -4.75
C LEU A 6 -0.43 -58.40 -6.29
N LEU A 7 -1.16 -57.43 -6.83
CA LEU A 7 -0.98 -55.99 -6.59
C LEU A 7 -2.21 -55.18 -7.01
N LEU A 8 -2.67 -54.32 -6.09
CA LEU A 8 -3.50 -53.16 -6.39
C LEU A 8 -2.68 -52.16 -7.20
N ALA A 9 -3.14 -51.82 -8.40
CA ALA A 9 -2.70 -50.64 -9.12
C ALA A 9 -3.92 -50.05 -9.82
N GLY A 10 -4.39 -48.87 -9.40
CA GLY A 10 -5.55 -48.26 -10.02
C GLY A 10 -6.10 -47.03 -9.32
N GLY A 11 -5.32 -45.95 -9.31
CA GLY A 11 -5.81 -44.59 -9.52
C GLY A 11 -6.80 -44.02 -8.50
N ILE A 12 -6.27 -43.41 -7.44
CA ILE A 12 -6.90 -42.22 -6.87
C ILE A 12 -5.84 -41.12 -6.85
N ALA A 13 -5.60 -40.55 -8.03
CA ALA A 13 -5.01 -39.22 -8.14
C ALA A 13 -6.07 -38.24 -7.66
N CYS A 14 -6.16 -38.09 -6.34
CA CYS A 14 -6.94 -37.02 -5.73
C CYS A 14 -6.34 -35.72 -6.25
N CYS A 15 -7.09 -35.00 -7.09
CA CYS A 15 -6.80 -33.65 -7.52
C CYS A 15 -6.63 -32.78 -6.27
N ALA A 16 -5.39 -32.66 -5.78
CA ALA A 16 -4.96 -31.55 -4.96
C ALA A 16 -4.98 -30.32 -5.86
N LEU A 17 -6.19 -29.83 -6.15
CA LEU A 17 -6.37 -28.47 -6.63
C LEU A 17 -5.66 -27.60 -5.57
N PRO A 18 -4.64 -26.82 -5.95
CA PRO A 18 -4.14 -25.83 -5.02
C PRO A 18 -5.35 -25.01 -4.61
N LEU A 19 -5.59 -24.91 -3.30
CA LEU A 19 -6.43 -23.85 -2.76
C LEU A 19 -5.76 -22.55 -3.23
N VAL A 20 -6.17 -22.06 -4.39
CA VAL A 20 -5.97 -20.67 -4.73
C VAL A 20 -6.83 -19.97 -3.71
N ALA A 21 -6.21 -19.51 -2.62
CA ALA A 21 -6.86 -18.63 -1.68
C ALA A 21 -7.39 -17.46 -2.51
N THR A 22 -8.68 -17.51 -2.84
CA THR A 22 -9.34 -16.47 -3.60
C THR A 22 -9.30 -15.26 -2.70
N ALA A 23 -8.32 -14.37 -2.90
CA ALA A 23 -8.28 -13.17 -2.09
C ALA A 23 -9.64 -12.50 -2.14
N GLU A 24 -10.07 -12.10 -0.95
CA GLU A 24 -11.43 -11.66 -0.72
C GLU A 24 -11.81 -10.50 -1.64
N PRO A 25 -13.02 -10.53 -2.22
CA PRO A 25 -13.47 -9.51 -3.15
C PRO A 25 -13.47 -8.12 -2.51
N LEU A 26 -13.30 -7.09 -3.34
CA LEU A 26 -13.41 -5.70 -2.91
C LEU A 26 -14.86 -5.36 -2.51
N THR A 27 -15.22 -5.62 -1.27
CA THR A 27 -16.53 -5.25 -0.72
C THR A 27 -16.63 -3.73 -0.54
N PRO A 28 -17.85 -3.15 -0.46
CA PRO A 28 -18.03 -1.73 -0.16
C PRO A 28 -17.39 -1.30 1.16
N ILE A 29 -17.39 -2.18 2.18
CA ILE A 29 -16.74 -1.91 3.47
C ILE A 29 -15.22 -1.83 3.29
N ARG A 30 -14.63 -2.80 2.58
CA ARG A 30 -13.20 -2.83 2.31
C ARG A 30 -12.77 -1.63 1.47
N PHE A 31 -13.57 -1.25 0.49
CA PHE A 31 -13.28 -0.08 -0.31
C PHE A 31 -13.30 1.23 0.50
N ARG A 32 -14.18 1.36 1.51
CA ARG A 32 -14.10 2.49 2.45
C ARG A 32 -12.82 2.50 3.26
N GLN A 33 -12.33 1.32 3.68
CA GLN A 33 -11.05 1.19 4.39
C GLN A 33 -9.87 1.57 3.48
N VAL A 34 -9.86 1.12 2.22
CA VAL A 34 -8.91 1.54 1.19
C VAL A 34 -8.83 3.07 1.10
N LEU A 35 -9.97 3.75 1.02
CA LEU A 35 -10.01 5.22 0.94
C LEU A 35 -9.52 5.90 2.23
N ALA A 36 -9.82 5.32 3.40
CA ALA A 36 -9.31 5.84 4.67
C ALA A 36 -7.78 5.72 4.76
N THR A 37 -7.23 4.56 4.38
CA THR A 37 -5.79 4.33 4.32
C THR A 37 -5.11 5.25 3.32
N ALA A 38 -5.70 5.47 2.14
CA ALA A 38 -5.16 6.37 1.13
C ALA A 38 -5.06 7.83 1.63
N LYS A 39 -6.05 8.29 2.41
CA LYS A 39 -6.01 9.62 3.04
C LYS A 39 -4.96 9.72 4.15
N ALA A 40 -4.85 8.69 4.99
CA ALA A 40 -3.82 8.63 6.03
C ALA A 40 -2.42 8.63 5.41
N TYR A 41 -2.21 7.86 4.35
CA TYR A 41 -1.00 7.88 3.54
C TYR A 41 -0.69 9.26 2.97
N ALA A 42 -1.68 9.96 2.43
CA ALA A 42 -1.48 11.32 1.90
C ALA A 42 -1.05 12.31 3.00
N ALA A 43 -1.58 12.17 4.21
CA ALA A 43 -1.16 12.96 5.37
C ALA A 43 0.28 12.64 5.78
N ASP A 44 0.66 11.36 5.84
CA ASP A 44 2.03 10.94 6.16
C ASP A 44 3.04 11.47 5.13
N ARG A 45 2.69 11.41 3.83
CA ARG A 45 3.52 11.95 2.75
C ARG A 45 3.66 13.47 2.84
N THR A 46 2.57 14.16 3.16
CA THR A 46 2.61 15.61 3.42
C THR A 46 3.56 15.95 4.56
N LEU A 47 3.51 15.19 5.66
CA LEU A 47 4.43 15.38 6.77
C LEU A 47 5.88 15.11 6.36
N ILE A 48 6.15 13.98 5.68
CA ILE A 48 7.49 13.67 5.16
C ILE A 48 8.01 14.82 4.31
N PHE A 49 7.24 15.26 3.32
CA PHE A 49 7.64 16.32 2.39
C PHE A 49 7.87 17.65 3.12
N TYR A 50 7.08 17.93 4.15
CA TYR A 50 7.34 19.07 5.03
C TYR A 50 8.67 18.93 5.76
N CYS A 51 8.94 17.79 6.41
CA CYS A 51 10.13 17.62 7.23
C CYS A 51 11.42 17.66 6.40
N ILE A 52 11.39 17.14 5.16
CA ILE A 52 12.56 17.14 4.26
C ILE A 52 12.57 18.31 3.27
N ARG A 53 11.65 19.29 3.39
CA ARG A 53 11.44 20.38 2.39
C ARG A 53 12.67 21.22 2.07
N ASN A 54 13.65 21.25 2.96
CA ASN A 54 14.88 22.03 2.78
C ASN A 54 15.99 21.24 2.10
N ASP A 55 15.78 19.95 1.84
CA ASP A 55 16.66 19.13 1.00
C ASP A 55 16.24 19.28 -0.47
N ALA A 56 17.01 20.08 -1.22
CA ALA A 56 16.72 20.41 -2.62
C ALA A 56 16.74 19.18 -3.54
N ASP A 57 17.55 18.16 -3.22
CA ASP A 57 17.70 16.96 -4.05
C ASP A 57 16.49 16.02 -3.93
N MET A 58 15.63 16.23 -2.93
CA MET A 58 14.48 15.37 -2.64
C MET A 58 13.17 15.86 -3.28
N VAL A 59 13.11 17.11 -3.75
CA VAL A 59 11.85 17.71 -4.24
C VAL A 59 11.27 16.98 -5.45
N ASP A 60 12.08 16.70 -6.47
CA ASP A 60 11.62 16.00 -7.67
C ASP A 60 11.26 14.53 -7.38
N SER A 61 12.04 13.91 -6.48
CA SER A 61 11.81 12.53 -6.02
C SER A 61 10.47 12.37 -5.32
N ASN A 62 9.99 13.39 -4.58
CA ASN A 62 8.73 13.35 -3.87
C ASN A 62 7.52 13.16 -4.80
N TYR A 63 7.49 13.85 -5.95
CA TYR A 63 6.42 13.67 -6.94
C TYR A 63 6.42 12.28 -7.55
N LEU A 64 7.62 11.76 -7.87
CA LEU A 64 7.77 10.42 -8.45
C LEU A 64 7.29 9.34 -7.48
N VAL A 65 7.63 9.44 -6.20
CA VAL A 65 7.19 8.49 -5.16
C VAL A 65 5.67 8.41 -5.09
N ILE A 66 4.96 9.55 -5.08
CA ILE A 66 3.49 9.54 -5.06
C ILE A 66 2.93 8.87 -6.31
N HIS A 67 3.49 9.17 -7.47
CA HIS A 67 3.02 8.59 -8.73
C HIS A 67 3.14 7.06 -8.74
N VAL A 68 4.33 6.55 -8.42
CA VAL A 68 4.63 5.11 -8.40
C VAL A 68 3.75 4.39 -7.39
N GLU A 69 3.64 4.91 -6.17
CA GLU A 69 2.89 4.20 -5.11
C GLU A 69 1.37 4.25 -5.33
N ILE A 70 0.84 5.30 -5.95
CA ILE A 70 -0.56 5.30 -6.42
C ILE A 70 -0.76 4.24 -7.50
N GLN A 71 0.18 4.11 -8.44
CA GLN A 71 0.09 3.13 -9.52
C GLN A 71 0.09 1.70 -8.97
N ASP A 72 0.97 1.38 -8.03
CA ASP A 72 1.04 0.06 -7.40
C ASP A 72 -0.24 -0.25 -6.60
N ALA A 73 -0.72 0.72 -5.82
CA ALA A 73 -1.98 0.59 -5.09
C ALA A 73 -3.18 0.41 -6.02
N LEU A 74 -3.22 1.11 -7.16
CA LEU A 74 -4.25 0.94 -8.19
C LEU A 74 -4.19 -0.45 -8.83
N ASN A 75 -3.01 -0.99 -9.09
CA ASN A 75 -2.85 -2.31 -9.67
C ASN A 75 -3.46 -3.37 -8.74
N LYS A 76 -3.17 -3.29 -7.44
CA LYS A 76 -3.79 -4.16 -6.43
C LYS A 76 -5.30 -3.98 -6.34
N LEU A 77 -5.77 -2.74 -6.37
CA LEU A 77 -7.20 -2.46 -6.30
C LEU A 77 -7.96 -3.05 -7.50
N LYS A 78 -7.40 -2.92 -8.71
CA LYS A 78 -7.93 -3.52 -9.95
C LYS A 78 -7.92 -5.04 -9.88
N ALA A 79 -6.83 -5.64 -9.39
CA ALA A 79 -6.74 -7.09 -9.20
C ALA A 79 -7.77 -7.62 -8.18
N ALA A 80 -8.19 -6.78 -7.23
CA ALA A 80 -9.28 -7.06 -6.30
C ALA A 80 -10.69 -6.82 -6.89
N GLY A 81 -10.79 -6.39 -8.15
CA GLY A 81 -12.06 -6.26 -8.88
C GLY A 81 -12.70 -4.88 -8.85
N SER A 82 -11.92 -3.81 -8.64
CA SER A 82 -12.47 -2.45 -8.69
C SER A 82 -12.92 -1.99 -10.08
N ASP A 83 -13.96 -1.15 -10.09
CA ASP A 83 -14.40 -0.44 -11.29
C ASP A 83 -13.64 0.89 -11.52
N SER A 84 -13.93 1.56 -12.64
CA SER A 84 -13.30 2.84 -13.01
C SER A 84 -13.59 3.96 -12.01
N LYS A 85 -14.77 3.97 -11.40
CA LYS A 85 -15.17 4.98 -10.41
C LYS A 85 -14.37 4.80 -9.12
N GLN A 86 -14.26 3.57 -8.63
CA GLN A 86 -13.48 3.23 -7.45
C GLN A 86 -11.99 3.54 -7.64
N ASN A 87 -11.45 3.25 -8.82
CA ASN A 87 -10.08 3.61 -9.19
C ASN A 87 -9.86 5.12 -9.14
N ALA A 88 -10.76 5.91 -9.73
CA ALA A 88 -10.67 7.37 -9.69
C ALA A 88 -10.76 7.91 -8.26
N GLN A 89 -11.63 7.33 -7.43
CA GLN A 89 -11.75 7.72 -6.03
C GLN A 89 -10.48 7.45 -5.22
N LEU A 90 -9.77 6.35 -5.49
CA LEU A 90 -8.47 6.09 -4.86
C LEU A 90 -7.45 7.17 -5.23
N VAL A 91 -7.30 7.45 -6.54
CA VAL A 91 -6.37 8.49 -7.01
C VAL A 91 -6.71 9.81 -6.36
N GLN A 92 -7.99 10.21 -6.40
CA GLN A 92 -8.45 11.46 -5.82
C GLN A 92 -8.19 11.53 -4.31
N ALA A 93 -8.38 10.43 -3.58
CA ALA A 93 -8.12 10.37 -2.14
C ALA A 93 -6.66 10.67 -1.80
N VAL A 94 -5.72 10.33 -2.68
CA VAL A 94 -4.30 10.65 -2.49
C VAL A 94 -3.97 12.05 -3.03
N VAL A 95 -4.15 12.28 -4.34
CA VAL A 95 -3.62 13.49 -5.01
C VAL A 95 -4.27 14.78 -4.53
N ALA A 96 -5.53 14.73 -4.06
CA ALA A 96 -6.20 15.91 -3.51
C ALA A 96 -5.76 16.26 -2.07
N ASN A 97 -5.13 15.31 -1.36
CA ASN A 97 -4.79 15.46 0.06
C ASN A 97 -3.28 15.56 0.30
N VAL A 98 -2.43 15.13 -0.63
CA VAL A 98 -0.98 15.37 -0.54
C VAL A 98 -0.69 16.86 -0.74
N ARG A 99 0.10 17.44 0.15
CA ARG A 99 0.66 18.79 0.01
C ARG A 99 2.16 18.72 -0.20
N TYR A 100 2.68 19.67 -0.97
CA TYR A 100 4.10 19.81 -1.27
C TYR A 100 4.57 21.17 -0.73
N PRO A 101 5.09 21.21 0.51
CA PRO A 101 5.56 22.44 1.12
C PRO A 101 6.77 23.00 0.38
N THR A 102 6.80 24.32 0.21
CA THR A 102 7.96 25.02 -0.36
C THR A 102 9.09 25.10 0.65
N ALA A 103 10.34 25.01 0.17
CA ALA A 103 11.52 25.25 0.99
C ALA A 103 11.43 26.60 1.74
N GLY A 104 11.91 26.63 2.99
CA GLY A 104 11.90 27.84 3.83
C GLY A 104 10.55 28.23 4.45
N VAL A 105 9.44 27.57 4.10
CA VAL A 105 8.16 27.73 4.83
C VAL A 105 8.32 27.17 6.24
N ASN A 106 7.83 27.89 7.25
CA ASN A 106 7.90 27.44 8.65
C ASN A 106 6.50 27.34 9.25
N ASP A 107 6.24 26.24 9.93
CA ASP A 107 5.04 25.93 10.68
C ASP A 107 5.47 25.20 11.97
N ALA A 108 5.31 25.87 13.11
CA ALA A 108 5.77 25.36 14.40
C ALA A 108 5.08 24.05 14.82
N ALA A 109 3.82 23.84 14.42
CA ALA A 109 3.11 22.62 14.75
C ALA A 109 3.65 21.44 13.92
N MET A 110 3.90 21.66 12.63
CA MET A 110 4.50 20.66 11.75
C MET A 110 5.95 20.36 12.15
N ASP A 111 6.73 21.37 12.53
CA ASP A 111 8.11 21.18 13.03
C ASP A 111 8.13 20.33 14.32
N ALA A 112 7.17 20.54 15.22
CA ALA A 112 7.03 19.72 16.42
C ALA A 112 6.64 18.28 16.07
N GLU A 113 5.73 18.09 15.10
CA GLU A 113 5.31 16.76 14.65
C GLU A 113 6.46 16.00 13.96
N CYS A 114 7.28 16.67 13.14
CA CYS A 114 8.48 16.11 12.53
C CYS A 114 9.41 15.47 13.57
N LYS A 115 9.66 16.21 14.66
CA LYS A 115 10.51 15.75 15.77
C LYS A 115 9.84 14.63 16.57
N ALA A 116 8.58 14.81 16.94
CA ALA A 116 7.84 13.83 17.73
C ALA A 116 7.75 12.46 17.04
N LYS A 117 7.68 12.45 15.70
CA LYS A 117 7.61 11.22 14.89
C LYS A 117 8.96 10.77 14.32
N ASN A 118 10.06 11.45 14.63
CA ASN A 118 11.41 11.17 14.09
C ASN A 118 11.42 11.00 12.56
N VAL A 119 10.70 11.88 11.85
CA VAL A 119 10.36 11.71 10.42
C VAL A 119 11.59 11.58 9.53
N GLU A 120 12.57 12.48 9.67
CA GLU A 120 13.78 12.47 8.86
C GLU A 120 14.56 11.15 9.04
N GLN A 121 14.75 10.72 10.29
CA GLN A 121 15.41 9.45 10.59
C GLN A 121 14.67 8.27 9.95
N SER A 122 13.35 8.20 10.11
CA SER A 122 12.51 7.16 9.48
C SER A 122 12.61 7.18 7.96
N TYR A 123 12.64 8.37 7.35
CA TYR A 123 12.77 8.56 5.90
C TYR A 123 14.12 8.03 5.39
N TYR A 124 15.23 8.47 5.96
CA TYR A 124 16.57 8.08 5.50
C TYR A 124 16.96 6.63 5.83
N THR A 125 16.32 6.02 6.84
CA THR A 125 16.54 4.61 7.19
C THR A 125 15.47 3.67 6.67
N TYR A 126 14.47 4.19 5.93
CA TYR A 126 13.36 3.41 5.39
C TYR A 126 12.66 2.55 6.45
N SER A 127 12.45 3.09 7.65
CA SER A 127 11.97 2.33 8.80
C SER A 127 10.67 2.90 9.40
N GLY A 128 9.73 1.99 9.67
CA GLY A 128 8.47 2.29 10.36
C GLY A 128 7.26 2.53 9.45
N PRO A 129 6.08 2.74 10.05
CA PRO A 129 4.81 2.85 9.31
C PRO A 129 4.72 4.10 8.44
N LEU A 130 5.44 5.17 8.82
CA LEU A 130 5.39 6.46 8.12
C LEU A 130 5.88 6.35 6.67
N VAL A 131 6.93 5.58 6.43
CA VAL A 131 7.55 5.40 5.11
C VAL A 131 7.05 4.17 4.35
N THR A 132 6.12 3.42 4.95
CA THR A 132 5.55 2.23 4.31
C THR A 132 4.79 2.65 3.05
N PRO A 133 5.10 2.09 1.87
CA PRO A 133 4.42 2.40 0.61
C PRO A 133 2.91 2.11 0.67
N LEU A 134 2.10 2.87 -0.07
CA LEU A 134 0.63 2.76 -0.02
C LEU A 134 0.13 1.32 -0.30
N ASP A 135 0.70 0.63 -1.28
CA ASP A 135 0.33 -0.74 -1.66
C ASP A 135 0.68 -1.79 -0.58
N LYS A 136 1.57 -1.44 0.37
CA LYS A 136 1.97 -2.29 1.50
C LYS A 136 1.23 -1.96 2.79
N ARG A 137 0.31 -1.00 2.78
CA ARG A 137 -0.50 -0.65 3.98
C ARG A 137 -1.81 -1.43 3.98
N PRO A 138 -2.31 -1.88 5.15
CA PRO A 138 -3.65 -2.44 5.22
C PRO A 138 -4.73 -1.45 4.76
N PRO A 139 -5.73 -1.89 3.96
CA PRO A 139 -5.96 -3.26 3.51
C PRO A 139 -5.29 -3.61 2.16
N PHE A 140 -4.46 -2.75 1.56
CA PHE A 140 -3.81 -3.00 0.26
C PHE A 140 -2.83 -4.18 0.29
N ASP A 141 -2.14 -4.39 1.40
CA ASP A 141 -1.19 -5.48 1.58
C ASP A 141 -1.78 -6.87 1.33
N ILE A 142 -3.08 -7.03 1.63
CA ILE A 142 -3.84 -8.27 1.44
C ILE A 142 -4.72 -8.29 0.17
N LEU A 143 -4.69 -7.23 -0.65
CA LEU A 143 -5.31 -7.24 -1.99
C LEU A 143 -4.39 -8.00 -2.98
N LYS A 144 -5.01 -8.65 -3.98
CA LYS A 144 -4.33 -9.52 -4.96
C LYS A 144 -3.20 -8.85 -5.72
#